data_AF-A0A0V8TBH0-F1
#
_entry.id   AF-A0A0V8TBH0-F1
#
_cell.length_a   1.000
_cell.length_b   1.000
_cell.length_c   1.000
_cell.angle_alpha   90.00
_cell.angle_beta   90.00
_cell.angle_gamma   90.00
#
_symmetry.space_group_name_H-M   'P 1'
#
loop_
_entity.id
_entity.type
_entity.pdbx_description
1 polymer ?
#
loop_
_entity_poly.entity_id
_entity_poly.type
_entity_poly.pdbx_seq_one_letter_code
_entity_poly.pdbx_strand_id
1 'polypeptide(L)'
;MTAQTDERHPATADVPLSAALRAGTRADHEAAERSSFVEHLVDGRLPLAGYADLAAQQHAVYRALEAAGDRLRAAGADGGLVFAELERVPAIEADLAHLHGPDWRAHVRVLPATAAYVARLEEVGDDLPRYAAHAYTRYLGDLSGGQVLKRMIQRHHGLDGDGVSFYDFPQIHKLKPFKDVYREQLDALDLTPAQRDDVVEEARLAFRLNRAMFADLGAVHGTD
;
A
#
# COMPACT_ATOMS: atom_id res chain seq x y z
N MET A 1 -5.95 -50.25 -23.19
CA MET A 1 -6.85 -49.08 -23.07
C MET A 1 -6.55 -48.41 -21.74
N THR A 2 -5.54 -47.55 -21.72
CA THR A 2 -5.19 -46.70 -20.59
C THR A 2 -5.99 -45.42 -20.75
N ALA A 3 -6.99 -45.21 -19.89
CA ALA A 3 -7.69 -43.93 -19.78
C ALA A 3 -6.71 -42.95 -19.12
N GLN A 4 -6.20 -42.02 -19.92
CA GLN A 4 -5.39 -40.91 -19.44
C GLN A 4 -6.35 -39.82 -18.95
N THR A 5 -6.36 -39.63 -17.64
CA THR A 5 -7.10 -38.59 -16.94
C THR A 5 -6.63 -37.23 -17.47
N ASP A 6 -7.55 -36.49 -18.08
CA ASP A 6 -7.35 -35.12 -18.51
C ASP A 6 -7.35 -34.22 -17.26
N GLU A 7 -6.18 -34.04 -16.65
CA GLU A 7 -5.97 -33.01 -15.62
C GLU A 7 -6.01 -31.63 -16.29
N ARG A 8 -7.23 -31.14 -16.53
CA ARG A 8 -7.44 -29.74 -16.86
C ARG A 8 -7.03 -28.89 -15.67
N HIS A 9 -5.85 -28.30 -15.76
CA HIS A 9 -5.51 -27.11 -14.97
C HIS A 9 -6.64 -26.08 -15.16
N PRO A 10 -7.23 -25.53 -14.09
CA PRO A 10 -8.21 -24.46 -14.25
C PRO A 10 -7.53 -23.31 -14.99
N ALA A 11 -8.19 -22.81 -16.04
CA ALA A 11 -7.75 -21.60 -16.71
C ALA A 11 -7.70 -20.47 -15.66
N THR A 12 -6.65 -19.65 -15.69
CA THR A 12 -6.43 -18.51 -14.78
C THR A 12 -7.61 -17.53 -14.71
N ALA A 13 -8.56 -17.60 -15.66
CA ALA A 13 -9.79 -16.83 -15.70
C ALA A 13 -10.83 -17.19 -14.62
N ASP A 14 -10.79 -18.39 -14.02
CA ASP A 14 -11.81 -18.82 -13.03
C ASP A 14 -11.50 -18.39 -11.58
N VAL A 15 -10.30 -17.84 -11.31
CA VAL A 15 -9.90 -17.40 -9.97
C VAL A 15 -10.25 -15.92 -9.78
N PRO A 16 -10.92 -15.53 -8.67
CA PRO A 16 -11.14 -14.11 -8.36
C PRO A 16 -9.81 -13.33 -8.33
N LEU A 17 -9.79 -12.13 -8.89
CA LEU A 17 -8.56 -11.30 -8.99
C LEU A 17 -7.95 -11.04 -7.61
N SER A 18 -8.79 -10.82 -6.60
CA SER A 18 -8.39 -10.63 -5.21
C SER A 18 -7.65 -11.85 -4.64
N ALA A 19 -8.05 -13.07 -5.04
CA ALA A 19 -7.40 -14.31 -4.65
C ALA A 19 -6.08 -14.50 -5.42
N ALA A 20 -6.06 -14.18 -6.72
CA ALA A 20 -4.85 -14.23 -7.54
C ALA A 20 -3.78 -13.25 -7.02
N LEU A 21 -4.16 -12.02 -6.68
CA LEU A 21 -3.31 -11.02 -6.03
C LEU A 21 -2.74 -11.54 -4.71
N ARG A 22 -3.60 -12.03 -3.81
CA ARG A 22 -3.18 -12.57 -2.51
C ARG A 22 -2.17 -13.71 -2.64
N ALA A 23 -2.40 -14.64 -3.56
CA ALA A 23 -1.50 -15.76 -3.79
C ALA A 23 -0.20 -15.29 -4.46
N GLY A 24 -0.32 -14.45 -5.49
CA GLY A 24 0.77 -13.98 -6.32
C GLY A 24 1.76 -13.07 -5.61
N THR A 25 1.31 -12.30 -4.61
CA THR A 25 2.17 -11.36 -3.87
C THR A 25 2.62 -11.87 -2.50
N ARG A 26 2.27 -13.11 -2.11
CA ARG A 26 2.56 -13.64 -0.77
C ARG A 26 4.06 -13.58 -0.43
N ALA A 27 4.92 -14.01 -1.34
CA ALA A 27 6.36 -14.02 -1.11
C ALA A 27 6.93 -12.60 -0.95
N ASP A 28 6.46 -11.65 -1.76
CA ASP A 28 6.88 -10.25 -1.69
C ASP A 28 6.36 -9.55 -0.41
N HIS A 29 5.13 -9.85 0.01
CA HIS A 29 4.56 -9.39 1.27
C HIS A 29 5.40 -9.86 2.46
N GLU A 30 5.67 -11.16 2.53
CA GLU A 30 6.52 -11.76 3.56
C GLU A 30 7.94 -11.17 3.56
N ALA A 31 8.50 -10.88 2.40
CA ALA A 31 9.81 -10.24 2.29
C ALA A 31 9.80 -8.76 2.73
N ALA A 32 8.66 -8.07 2.58
CA ALA A 32 8.50 -6.70 3.06
C ALA A 32 8.40 -6.64 4.59
N GLU A 33 7.64 -7.56 5.20
CA GLU A 33 7.50 -7.67 6.66
C GLU A 33 8.83 -7.99 7.35
N ARG A 34 9.72 -8.75 6.69
CA ARG A 34 11.07 -9.10 7.17
C ARG A 34 12.14 -8.09 6.77
N SER A 35 11.77 -6.90 6.28
CA SER A 35 12.77 -5.86 6.05
C SER A 35 13.29 -5.32 7.38
N SER A 36 14.60 -5.11 7.49
CA SER A 36 15.22 -4.73 8.76
C SER A 36 14.62 -3.44 9.33
N PHE A 37 14.31 -2.46 8.47
CA PHE A 37 13.63 -1.23 8.89
C PHE A 37 12.26 -1.51 9.55
N VAL A 38 11.46 -2.41 8.97
CA VAL A 38 10.15 -2.80 9.53
C VAL A 38 10.32 -3.57 10.84
N GLU A 39 11.29 -4.46 10.94
CA GLU A 39 11.60 -5.15 12.20
C GLU A 39 12.00 -4.16 13.30
N HIS A 40 12.88 -3.20 13.01
CA HIS A 40 13.28 -2.16 13.97
C HIS A 40 12.09 -1.27 14.38
N LEU A 41 11.18 -0.95 13.47
CA LEU A 41 9.95 -0.22 13.78
C LEU A 41 9.04 -1.01 14.72
N VAL A 42 8.79 -2.29 14.42
CA VAL A 42 7.92 -3.18 15.20
C VAL A 42 8.50 -3.43 16.60
N ASP A 43 9.81 -3.62 16.69
CA ASP A 43 10.53 -3.88 17.95
C ASP A 43 10.78 -2.62 18.79
N GLY A 44 10.48 -1.43 18.27
CA GLY A 44 10.69 -0.15 18.97
C GLY A 44 12.16 0.27 19.05
N ARG A 45 12.99 -0.25 18.15
CA ARG A 45 14.41 0.10 18.03
C ARG A 45 14.64 1.33 17.15
N LEU A 46 13.64 1.71 16.34
CA LEU A 46 13.71 2.90 15.52
C LEU A 46 13.45 4.17 16.37
N PRO A 47 14.22 5.26 16.23
CA PRO A 47 13.89 6.54 16.87
C PRO A 47 12.63 7.16 16.25
N LEU A 48 11.96 8.06 16.97
CA LEU A 48 10.76 8.75 16.47
C LEU A 48 11.00 9.47 15.13
N ALA A 49 12.19 10.04 14.93
CA ALA A 49 12.59 10.65 13.67
C ALA A 49 12.54 9.67 12.49
N GLY A 50 12.86 8.38 12.70
CA GLY A 50 12.76 7.37 11.65
C GLY A 50 11.33 7.00 11.28
N TYR A 51 10.43 7.01 12.27
CA TYR A 51 9.01 6.88 11.97
C TYR A 51 8.47 8.11 11.23
N ALA A 52 8.91 9.32 11.61
CA ALA A 52 8.53 10.55 10.92
C ALA A 52 9.02 10.59 9.46
N ASP A 53 10.24 10.13 9.20
CA ASP A 53 10.78 9.99 7.84
C ASP A 53 10.00 8.94 7.02
N LEU A 54 9.54 7.85 7.64
CA LEU A 54 8.61 6.91 6.99
C LEU A 54 7.29 7.58 6.63
N ALA A 55 6.69 8.35 7.54
CA ALA A 55 5.45 9.10 7.27
C ALA A 55 5.64 10.08 6.09
N ALA A 56 6.82 10.70 5.98
CA ALA A 56 7.14 11.56 4.84
C ALA A 56 7.23 10.79 3.52
N GLN A 57 7.79 9.57 3.52
CA GLN A 57 7.82 8.75 2.31
C GLN A 57 6.41 8.28 1.92
N GLN A 58 5.60 7.89 2.91
CA GLN A 58 4.19 7.54 2.70
C GLN A 58 3.43 8.71 2.09
N HIS A 59 3.57 9.92 2.63
CA HIS A 59 2.94 11.12 2.08
C HIS A 59 3.19 11.28 0.58
N ALA A 60 4.43 11.12 0.13
CA ALA A 60 4.77 11.21 -1.29
C ALA A 60 4.06 10.14 -2.14
N VAL A 61 4.09 8.88 -1.69
CA VAL A 61 3.43 7.74 -2.36
C VAL A 61 1.92 7.91 -2.43
N TYR A 62 1.26 8.26 -1.31
CA TYR A 62 -0.19 8.42 -1.27
C TYR A 62 -0.65 9.63 -2.08
N ARG A 63 0.11 10.74 -2.10
CA ARG A 63 -0.21 11.85 -3.00
C ARG A 63 -0.25 11.43 -4.47
N ALA A 64 0.70 10.62 -4.91
CA ALA A 64 0.73 10.13 -6.28
C ALA A 64 -0.40 9.12 -6.56
N LEU A 65 -0.65 8.20 -5.62
CA LEU A 65 -1.71 7.19 -5.72
C LEU A 65 -3.11 7.84 -5.74
N GLU A 66 -3.39 8.77 -4.83
CA GLU A 66 -4.68 9.44 -4.74
C GLU A 66 -4.92 10.34 -5.95
N ALA A 67 -3.89 11.05 -6.44
CA ALA A 67 -3.98 11.82 -7.67
C ALA A 67 -4.26 10.95 -8.91
N ALA A 68 -3.74 9.72 -8.96
CA ALA A 68 -4.09 8.76 -10.01
C ALA A 68 -5.56 8.32 -9.91
N GLY A 69 -6.02 7.99 -8.69
CA GLY A 69 -7.42 7.67 -8.43
C GLY A 69 -8.38 8.81 -8.82
N ASP A 70 -8.00 10.06 -8.54
CA ASP A 70 -8.76 11.24 -8.94
C ASP A 70 -8.90 11.37 -10.46
N ARG A 71 -7.82 11.11 -11.20
CA ARG A 71 -7.85 11.15 -12.68
C ARG A 71 -8.75 10.06 -13.25
N LEU A 72 -8.63 8.83 -12.76
CA LEU A 72 -9.51 7.72 -13.16
C LEU A 72 -10.98 8.03 -12.88
N ARG A 73 -11.27 8.57 -11.68
CA ARG A 73 -12.64 8.94 -11.28
C ARG A 73 -13.20 10.06 -12.17
N ALA A 74 -12.39 11.08 -12.44
CA ALA A 74 -12.77 12.18 -13.33
C ALA A 74 -13.03 11.72 -14.78
N ALA A 75 -12.31 10.69 -15.24
CA ALA A 75 -12.51 10.06 -16.54
C ALA A 75 -13.68 9.07 -16.57
N GLY A 76 -14.31 8.75 -15.43
CA GLY A 76 -15.33 7.69 -15.32
C GLY A 76 -14.78 6.28 -15.55
N ALA A 77 -13.48 6.08 -15.31
CA ALA A 77 -12.73 4.86 -15.60
C ALA A 77 -12.17 4.20 -14.33
N ASP A 78 -12.67 4.55 -13.15
CA ASP A 78 -12.16 4.06 -11.87
C ASP A 78 -12.65 2.65 -11.48
N GLY A 79 -13.60 2.10 -12.23
CA GLY A 79 -14.15 0.76 -11.97
C GLY A 79 -14.74 0.59 -10.57
N GLY A 80 -15.12 1.68 -9.90
CA GLY A 80 -15.58 1.64 -8.50
C GLY A 80 -14.49 1.32 -7.47
N LEU A 81 -13.20 1.40 -7.82
CA LEU A 81 -12.08 1.11 -6.92
C LEU A 81 -11.57 2.32 -6.13
N VAL A 82 -12.08 3.51 -6.42
CA VAL A 82 -11.63 4.74 -5.75
C VAL A 82 -12.61 5.12 -4.65
N PHE A 83 -12.21 4.84 -3.41
CA PHE A 83 -13.00 5.11 -2.20
C PHE A 83 -12.46 6.30 -1.43
N ALA A 84 -13.28 7.31 -1.17
CA ALA A 84 -12.89 8.47 -0.38
C ALA A 84 -12.56 8.08 1.08
N GLU A 85 -13.16 7.00 1.59
CA GLU A 85 -12.92 6.47 2.94
C GLU A 85 -11.48 5.93 3.11
N LEU A 86 -10.77 5.69 2.01
CA LEU A 86 -9.40 5.21 1.99
C LEU A 86 -8.35 6.30 1.83
N GLU A 87 -8.73 7.54 1.49
CA GLU A 87 -7.76 8.65 1.35
C GLU A 87 -6.96 8.83 2.64
N ARG A 88 -5.64 8.91 2.51
CA ARG A 88 -4.67 8.97 3.59
C ARG A 88 -3.94 10.30 3.66
N VAL A 89 -3.79 11.01 2.54
CA VAL A 89 -3.00 12.26 2.50
C VAL A 89 -3.36 13.24 3.62
N PRO A 90 -4.65 13.56 3.89
CA PRO A 90 -4.99 14.50 4.96
C PRO A 90 -4.52 14.03 6.35
N ALA A 91 -4.61 12.73 6.63
CA ALA A 91 -4.16 12.15 7.89
C ALA A 91 -2.63 12.18 8.01
N ILE A 92 -1.92 11.85 6.92
CA ILE A 92 -0.46 11.90 6.90
C ILE A 92 0.05 13.34 7.06
N GLU A 93 -0.60 14.33 6.45
CA GLU A 93 -0.23 15.74 6.61
C GLU A 93 -0.43 16.22 8.06
N ALA A 94 -1.51 15.77 8.73
CA ALA A 94 -1.73 16.05 10.14
C ALA A 94 -0.66 15.38 11.03
N ASP A 95 -0.30 14.13 10.74
CA ASP A 95 0.76 13.42 11.45
C ASP A 95 2.11 14.12 11.26
N LEU A 96 2.47 14.52 10.05
CA LEU A 96 3.72 15.23 9.78
C LEU A 96 3.78 16.60 10.46
N ALA A 97 2.67 17.32 10.52
CA ALA A 97 2.59 18.58 11.26
C ALA A 97 2.80 18.39 12.77
N HIS A 98 2.34 17.26 13.33
CA HIS A 98 2.60 16.91 14.72
C HIS A 98 4.07 16.49 14.94
N LEU A 99 4.61 15.65 14.04
CA LEU A 99 5.93 15.03 14.20
C LEU A 99 7.10 16.00 13.92
N HIS A 100 6.96 16.89 12.94
CA HIS A 100 8.01 17.83 12.52
C HIS A 100 7.65 19.31 12.77
N GLY A 101 6.43 19.60 13.24
CA GLY A 101 5.91 20.96 13.39
C GLY A 101 5.20 21.48 12.12
N PRO A 102 4.60 22.68 12.19
CA PRO A 102 3.77 23.23 11.11
C PRO A 102 4.52 23.41 9.78
N ASP A 103 5.83 23.63 9.82
CA ASP A 103 6.70 23.81 8.65
C ASP A 103 7.31 22.49 8.15
N TRP A 104 6.71 21.34 8.49
CA TRP A 104 7.24 20.01 8.17
C TRP A 104 7.68 19.83 6.71
N ARG A 105 7.01 20.49 5.75
CA ARG A 105 7.34 20.44 4.32
C ARG A 105 8.76 20.91 4.02
N ALA A 106 9.33 21.81 4.82
CA ALA A 106 10.71 22.27 4.69
C ALA A 106 11.74 21.30 5.31
N HIS A 107 11.29 20.34 6.12
CA HIS A 107 12.13 19.43 6.89
C HIS A 107 12.16 18.01 6.34
N VAL A 108 11.15 17.62 5.56
CA VAL A 108 11.07 16.28 4.97
C VAL A 108 11.76 16.20 3.62
N ARG A 109 12.30 15.02 3.30
CA ARG A 109 12.89 14.72 1.99
C ARG A 109 12.28 13.46 1.40
N VAL A 110 12.12 13.44 0.08
CA VAL A 110 11.75 12.24 -0.67
C VAL A 110 13.02 11.48 -1.04
N LEU A 111 13.12 10.23 -0.63
CA LEU A 111 14.27 9.37 -0.90
C LEU A 111 14.24 8.83 -2.35
N PRO A 112 15.39 8.44 -2.93
CA PRO A 112 15.46 7.94 -4.31
C PRO A 112 14.48 6.80 -4.63
N ALA A 113 14.36 5.79 -3.76
CA ALA A 113 13.43 4.68 -3.95
C ALA A 113 11.96 5.15 -3.88
N THR A 114 11.65 6.09 -3.00
CA THR A 114 10.32 6.71 -2.93
C THR A 114 10.01 7.49 -4.20
N ALA A 115 10.97 8.26 -4.73
CA ALA A 115 10.80 8.98 -5.98
C ALA A 115 10.57 8.04 -7.17
N ALA A 116 11.27 6.90 -7.21
CA ALA A 116 11.03 5.86 -8.21
C ALA A 116 9.61 5.25 -8.09
N TYR A 117 9.11 5.08 -6.86
CA TYR A 117 7.73 4.63 -6.66
C TYR A 117 6.73 5.69 -7.12
N VAL A 118 6.91 6.95 -6.74
CA VAL A 118 6.07 8.06 -7.22
C VAL A 118 6.04 8.13 -8.74
N ALA A 119 7.21 8.05 -9.39
CA ALA A 119 7.30 8.06 -10.86
C ALA A 119 6.53 6.90 -11.50
N ARG A 120 6.56 5.70 -10.89
CA ARG A 120 5.77 4.56 -11.37
C ARG A 120 4.27 4.81 -11.25
N LEU A 121 3.81 5.36 -10.12
CA LEU A 121 2.40 5.70 -9.91
C LEU A 121 1.91 6.78 -10.89
N GLU A 122 2.77 7.74 -11.22
CA GLU A 122 2.48 8.76 -12.22
C GLU A 122 2.41 8.16 -13.63
N GLU A 123 3.31 7.24 -13.98
CA GLU A 123 3.33 6.54 -15.27
C GLU A 123 2.06 5.70 -15.49
N VAL A 124 1.60 4.98 -14.46
CA VAL A 124 0.48 4.04 -14.58
C VAL A 124 -0.86 4.63 -14.14
N GLY A 125 -0.90 5.89 -13.74
CA GLY A 125 -2.04 6.43 -13.00
C GLY A 125 -3.35 6.55 -13.79
N ASP A 126 -3.29 6.44 -15.12
CA ASP A 126 -4.47 6.44 -16.00
C ASP A 126 -4.86 5.02 -16.47
N ASP A 127 -4.15 3.98 -16.01
CA ASP A 127 -4.38 2.57 -16.30
C ASP A 127 -5.05 1.91 -15.09
N LEU A 128 -6.37 1.66 -15.17
CA LEU A 128 -7.16 1.06 -14.10
C LEU A 128 -6.58 -0.27 -13.57
N PRO A 129 -6.25 -1.28 -14.41
CA PRO A 129 -5.57 -2.49 -13.96
C PRO A 129 -4.32 -2.21 -13.11
N ARG A 130 -3.41 -1.35 -13.58
CA ARG A 130 -2.16 -1.08 -12.85
C ARG A 130 -2.40 -0.25 -11.59
N TYR A 131 -3.32 0.71 -11.63
CA TYR A 131 -3.78 1.42 -10.45
C TYR A 131 -4.33 0.45 -9.40
N ALA A 132 -5.17 -0.52 -9.80
CA ALA A 132 -5.76 -1.51 -8.91
C ALA A 132 -4.68 -2.32 -8.16
N ALA A 133 -3.56 -2.65 -8.83
CA ALA A 133 -2.44 -3.35 -8.23
C ALA A 133 -1.77 -2.55 -7.09
N HIS A 134 -1.56 -1.25 -7.29
CA HIS A 134 -0.99 -0.36 -6.29
C HIS A 134 -1.96 -0.05 -5.15
N ALA A 135 -3.21 0.27 -5.48
CA ALA A 135 -4.26 0.53 -4.51
C ALA A 135 -4.53 -0.69 -3.61
N TYR A 136 -4.57 -1.90 -4.18
CA TYR A 136 -4.64 -3.15 -3.43
C TYR A 136 -3.47 -3.30 -2.45
N THR A 137 -2.24 -3.14 -2.95
CA THR A 137 -1.02 -3.33 -2.15
C THR A 137 -0.96 -2.36 -0.97
N ARG A 138 -1.33 -1.09 -1.19
CA ARG A 138 -1.31 -0.05 -0.15
C ARG A 138 -2.50 -0.19 0.80
N TYR A 139 -3.72 0.02 0.31
CA TYR A 139 -4.90 0.15 1.17
C TYR A 139 -5.26 -1.14 1.92
N LEU A 140 -5.21 -2.31 1.27
CA LEU A 140 -5.52 -3.55 1.99
C LEU A 140 -4.42 -3.93 2.99
N GLY A 141 -3.18 -3.51 2.74
CA GLY A 141 -2.08 -3.58 3.69
C GLY A 141 -2.39 -2.75 4.94
N ASP A 142 -2.76 -1.49 4.77
CA ASP A 142 -3.09 -0.58 5.88
C ASP A 142 -4.27 -1.09 6.72
N LEU A 143 -5.32 -1.60 6.06
CA LEU A 143 -6.50 -2.17 6.72
C LEU A 143 -6.26 -3.53 7.39
N SER A 144 -5.09 -4.15 7.20
CA SER A 144 -4.77 -5.48 7.74
C SER A 144 -3.70 -5.42 8.82
N GLY A 145 -2.56 -4.81 8.54
CA GLY A 145 -1.45 -4.66 9.50
C GLY A 145 -1.48 -3.35 10.29
N GLY A 146 -2.12 -2.30 9.76
CA GLY A 146 -2.01 -0.94 10.28
C GLY A 146 -2.41 -0.78 11.75
N GLN A 147 -3.43 -1.52 12.22
CA GLN A 147 -3.87 -1.45 13.63
C GLN A 147 -2.86 -2.06 14.61
N VAL A 148 -2.03 -3.01 14.14
CA VAL A 148 -0.92 -3.54 14.94
C VAL A 148 0.22 -2.51 14.97
N LEU A 149 0.61 -1.98 13.80
CA LEU A 149 1.65 -0.96 13.71
C LEU A 149 1.31 0.28 14.54
N LYS A 150 0.09 0.82 14.42
CA LYS A 150 -0.39 1.96 15.20
C LYS A 150 -0.13 1.77 16.70
N ARG A 151 -0.60 0.64 17.26
CA ARG A 151 -0.45 0.34 18.70
C ARG A 151 1.01 0.19 19.12
N MET A 152 1.88 -0.31 18.25
CA MET A 152 3.31 -0.43 18.53
C MET A 152 3.98 0.93 18.53
N ILE A 153 3.75 1.75 17.50
CA ILE A 153 4.29 3.10 17.36
C ILE A 153 3.87 3.98 18.54
N GLN A 154 2.59 3.95 18.91
CA GLN A 154 2.07 4.67 20.08
C GLN A 154 2.80 4.28 21.37
N ARG A 155 2.98 2.97 21.59
CA ARG A 155 3.65 2.45 22.78
C ARG A 155 5.12 2.85 22.85
N HIS A 156 5.84 2.71 21.73
CA HIS A 156 7.29 2.93 21.68
C HIS A 156 7.66 4.41 21.74
N HIS A 157 6.77 5.30 21.28
CA HIS A 157 7.04 6.74 21.20
C HIS A 157 6.17 7.60 22.10
N GLY A 158 5.23 7.02 22.86
CA GLY A 158 4.34 7.77 23.74
C GLY A 158 3.37 8.69 22.98
N LEU A 159 2.86 8.24 21.83
CA LEU A 159 1.90 9.01 21.03
C LEU A 159 0.46 8.66 21.42
N ASP A 160 -0.33 9.66 21.79
CA ASP A 160 -1.72 9.51 22.24
C ASP A 160 -2.75 9.82 21.13
N GLY A 161 -2.44 9.42 19.89
CA GLY A 161 -3.35 9.50 18.73
C GLY A 161 -2.84 10.44 17.65
N ASP A 162 -2.39 11.63 18.02
CA ASP A 162 -1.71 12.54 17.09
C ASP A 162 -0.37 11.95 16.64
N GLY A 163 -0.02 12.16 15.37
CA GLY A 163 1.20 11.60 14.78
C GLY A 163 1.04 10.16 14.27
N VAL A 164 -0.11 9.51 14.46
CA VAL A 164 -0.40 8.15 13.95
C VAL A 164 -1.81 8.03 13.33
N SER A 165 -2.43 9.15 12.97
CA SER A 165 -3.77 9.22 12.39
C SER A 165 -3.87 8.59 11.00
N PHE A 166 -2.75 8.39 10.29
CA PHE A 166 -2.67 7.61 9.05
C PHE A 166 -3.37 6.25 9.16
N TYR A 167 -3.23 5.60 10.31
CA TYR A 167 -3.79 4.28 10.57
C TYR A 167 -5.27 4.31 10.99
N ASP A 168 -5.88 5.50 11.11
CA ASP A 168 -7.29 5.66 11.45
C ASP A 168 -8.15 5.80 10.20
N PHE A 169 -9.24 5.04 10.16
CA PHE A 169 -10.21 5.06 9.07
C PHE A 169 -11.58 5.48 9.63
N PRO A 170 -11.77 6.76 10.00
CA PRO A 170 -12.96 7.20 10.74
C PRO A 170 -14.27 7.00 9.96
N GLN A 171 -14.19 6.98 8.62
CA GLN A 171 -15.34 6.75 7.73
C GLN A 171 -15.66 5.25 7.57
N ILE A 172 -14.79 4.34 8.01
CA ILE A 172 -14.98 2.90 7.90
C ILE A 172 -15.45 2.32 9.23
N HIS A 173 -16.74 2.00 9.33
CA HIS A 173 -17.33 1.47 10.57
C HIS A 173 -16.74 0.12 10.99
N LYS A 174 -16.49 -0.80 10.03
CA LYS A 174 -15.89 -2.11 10.30
C LYS A 174 -14.91 -2.48 9.19
N LEU A 175 -13.64 -2.72 9.56
CA LEU A 175 -12.57 -3.01 8.60
C LEU A 175 -12.80 -4.30 7.80
N LYS A 176 -13.29 -5.38 8.44
CA LYS A 176 -13.48 -6.66 7.75
C LYS A 176 -14.53 -6.55 6.61
N PRO A 177 -15.78 -6.11 6.86
CA PRO A 177 -16.75 -5.89 5.79
C PRO A 177 -16.25 -4.96 4.69
N PHE A 178 -15.55 -3.87 5.03
CA PHE A 178 -15.01 -2.96 4.02
C PHE A 178 -13.96 -3.64 3.13
N LYS A 179 -13.06 -4.45 3.70
CA LYS A 179 -12.10 -5.23 2.91
C LYS A 179 -12.79 -6.25 2.00
N ASP A 180 -13.93 -6.80 2.43
CA ASP A 180 -14.69 -7.75 1.62
C ASP A 180 -15.33 -7.02 0.43
N VAL A 181 -15.95 -5.86 0.64
CA VAL A 181 -16.46 -4.98 -0.44
C VAL A 181 -15.35 -4.58 -1.42
N TYR A 182 -14.18 -4.18 -0.92
CA TYR A 182 -13.05 -3.82 -1.79
C TYR A 182 -12.60 -4.98 -2.69
N ARG A 183 -12.57 -6.21 -2.14
CA ARG A 183 -12.24 -7.41 -2.93
C ARG A 183 -13.32 -7.74 -3.96
N GLU A 184 -14.59 -7.57 -3.60
CA GLU A 184 -15.70 -7.75 -4.54
C GLU A 184 -15.58 -6.77 -5.72
N GLN A 185 -15.20 -5.51 -5.50
CA GLN A 185 -14.96 -4.56 -6.60
C GLN A 185 -13.76 -4.95 -7.47
N LEU A 186 -12.66 -5.42 -6.87
CA LEU A 186 -11.53 -5.96 -7.64
C LEU A 186 -11.95 -7.17 -8.48
N ASP A 187 -12.75 -8.06 -7.93
CA ASP A 187 -13.20 -9.28 -8.59
C ASP A 187 -14.19 -9.01 -9.73
N ALA A 188 -14.92 -7.90 -9.64
CA ALA A 188 -15.89 -7.45 -10.64
C ALA A 188 -15.29 -6.69 -11.82
N LEU A 189 -13.99 -6.37 -11.80
CA LEU A 189 -13.34 -5.71 -12.94
C LEU A 189 -13.41 -6.58 -14.20
N ASP A 190 -13.86 -5.99 -15.30
CA ASP A 190 -13.91 -6.64 -16.62
C ASP A 190 -12.53 -6.64 -17.28
N LEU A 191 -11.68 -7.57 -16.84
CA LEU A 191 -10.30 -7.73 -17.30
C LEU A 191 -10.12 -9.02 -18.08
N THR A 192 -9.41 -8.92 -19.19
CA THR A 192 -8.90 -10.10 -19.92
C THR A 192 -7.92 -10.89 -19.05
N PRO A 193 -7.69 -12.19 -19.34
CA PRO A 193 -6.69 -12.98 -18.62
C PRO A 193 -5.29 -12.34 -18.60
N ALA A 194 -4.86 -11.75 -19.72
CA ALA A 194 -3.57 -11.07 -19.80
C ALA A 194 -3.50 -9.84 -18.88
N GLN A 195 -4.56 -9.04 -18.82
CA GLN A 195 -4.62 -7.90 -17.89
C GLN A 195 -4.63 -8.35 -16.43
N ARG A 196 -5.26 -9.49 -16.11
CA ARG A 196 -5.24 -10.06 -14.75
C ARG A 196 -3.83 -10.48 -14.36
N ASP A 197 -3.09 -11.11 -15.27
CA ASP A 197 -1.68 -11.47 -15.03
C ASP A 197 -0.82 -10.21 -14.85
N ASP A 198 -1.02 -9.18 -15.68
CA ASP A 198 -0.34 -7.89 -15.57
C ASP A 198 -0.59 -7.21 -14.21
N VAL A 199 -1.83 -7.25 -13.71
CA VAL A 199 -2.19 -6.71 -12.37
C VAL A 199 -1.39 -7.40 -11.27
N VAL A 200 -1.24 -8.72 -11.34
CA VAL A 200 -0.48 -9.48 -10.34
C VAL A 200 1.00 -9.14 -10.40
N GLU A 201 1.59 -9.04 -11.60
CA GLU A 201 3.00 -8.63 -11.74
C GLU A 201 3.24 -7.19 -11.29
N GLU A 202 2.31 -6.28 -11.58
CA GLU A 202 2.36 -4.90 -11.11
C GLU A 202 2.27 -4.84 -9.57
N ALA A 203 1.44 -5.69 -8.96
CA ALA A 203 1.33 -5.74 -7.50
C ALA A 203 2.65 -6.23 -6.87
N ARG A 204 3.30 -7.22 -7.49
CA ARG A 204 4.66 -7.61 -7.06
C ARG A 204 5.66 -6.46 -7.20
N LEU A 205 5.58 -5.68 -8.28
CA LEU A 205 6.40 -4.47 -8.42
C LEU A 205 6.12 -3.46 -7.30
N ALA A 206 4.85 -3.22 -6.95
CA ALA A 206 4.47 -2.36 -5.85
C ALA A 206 5.10 -2.81 -4.52
N PHE A 207 5.14 -4.12 -4.23
CA PHE A 207 5.86 -4.63 -3.05
C PHE A 207 7.38 -4.44 -3.14
N ARG A 208 7.99 -4.65 -4.30
CA ARG A 208 9.43 -4.39 -4.50
C ARG A 208 9.79 -2.92 -4.29
N LEU A 209 8.96 -2.00 -4.79
CA LEU A 209 9.13 -0.56 -4.60
C LEU A 209 9.00 -0.18 -3.11
N ASN A 210 8.02 -0.74 -2.40
CA ASN A 210 7.91 -0.57 -0.94
C ASN A 210 9.15 -1.06 -0.19
N ARG A 211 9.69 -2.22 -0.57
CA ARG A 211 10.91 -2.78 0.04
C ARG A 211 12.13 -1.91 -0.23
N ALA A 212 12.25 -1.36 -1.43
CA ALA A 212 13.32 -0.42 -1.76
C ALA A 212 13.22 0.86 -0.91
N MET A 213 12.01 1.39 -0.71
CA MET A 213 11.79 2.52 0.20
C MET A 213 12.19 2.18 1.65
N PHE A 214 11.87 1.00 2.15
CA PHE A 214 12.31 0.55 3.48
C PHE A 214 13.83 0.38 3.57
N ALA A 215 14.50 -0.08 2.51
CA ALA A 215 15.96 -0.17 2.46
C ALA A 215 16.60 1.22 2.48
N ASP A 216 16.11 2.17 1.68
CA ASP A 216 16.59 3.56 1.71
C ASP A 216 16.43 4.19 3.11
N LEU A 217 15.29 3.97 3.76
CA LEU A 217 15.06 4.42 5.14
C LEU A 217 16.02 3.72 6.11
N GLY A 218 16.27 2.42 5.91
CA GLY A 218 17.20 1.66 6.74
C GLY A 218 18.63 2.17 6.66
N ALA A 219 19.09 2.51 5.46
CA ALA A 219 20.40 3.14 5.24
C ALA A 219 20.50 4.51 5.93
N VAL A 220 19.41 5.28 5.97
CA VAL A 220 19.36 6.59 6.64
C VAL A 220 19.43 6.47 8.16
N HIS A 221 18.75 5.47 8.74
CA HIS A 221 18.64 5.31 10.19
C HIS A 221 19.59 4.25 10.77
N GLY A 222 20.47 3.66 9.96
CA GLY A 222 21.45 2.68 10.39
C GLY A 222 20.83 1.35 10.84
N THR A 223 19.77 0.92 10.16
CA THR A 223 19.11 -0.36 10.45
C THR A 223 19.50 -1.47 9.50
N ASP A 224 20.39 -1.24 8.53
CA ASP A 224 20.85 -2.25 7.57
C ASP A 224 21.93 -3.19 8.14
#